data_AF-A0A9X6ACH6-F1
#
_entry.id   AF-A0A9X6ACH6-F1
#
_cell.length_a   1.000
_cell.length_b   1.000
_cell.length_c   1.000
_cell.angle_alpha   90.00
_cell.angle_beta   90.00
_cell.angle_gamma   90.00
#
_symmetry.space_group_name_H-M   'P 1'
#
loop_
_entity.id
_entity.type
_entity.pdbx_description
1 polymer ?
#
loop_
_entity_poly.entity_id
_entity_poly.type
_entity_poly.pdbx_seq_one_letter_code
_entity_poly.pdbx_strand_id
1 'polypeptide(L)'
;VTWEAPPPEHAEALGLAPARPTLVHRYESAAADGSGLRTAVTSFSAVAVTEVEELARYRDRADGCASAQLRRAYDWMRKAGLTLHHRDAITRLPQSVRVTRRVHDQYDRPLEITELVVEAQQDALVYEFTLPAAG
;
A
#
# COMPACT_ATOMS: atom_id res chain seq x y z
N VAL A 1 -5.21 10.97 -2.19
CA VAL A 1 -4.50 10.66 -0.92
C VAL A 1 -4.97 11.63 0.12
N THR A 2 -5.23 11.16 1.33
CA THR A 2 -5.71 11.95 2.47
C THR A 2 -4.79 11.77 3.67
N TRP A 3 -4.71 12.79 4.52
CA TRP A 3 -4.06 12.70 5.83
C TRP A 3 -5.13 12.39 6.88
N GLU A 4 -5.31 11.10 7.17
CA GLU A 4 -6.41 10.62 8.01
C GLU A 4 -5.95 9.46 8.90
N ALA A 5 -6.76 9.12 9.90
CA ALA A 5 -6.56 7.89 10.65
C ALA A 5 -6.70 6.68 9.71
N PRO A 6 -5.70 5.78 9.63
CA PRO A 6 -5.80 4.61 8.78
C PRO A 6 -6.79 3.59 9.38
N PRO A 7 -7.21 2.56 8.62
CA PRO A 7 -7.95 1.42 9.17
C PRO A 7 -7.25 0.86 10.43
N PRO A 8 -7.98 0.35 11.44
CA PRO A 8 -7.36 -0.14 12.68
C PRO A 8 -6.28 -1.20 12.46
N GLU A 9 -6.52 -2.16 11.56
CA GLU A 9 -5.54 -3.21 11.22
C GLU A 9 -4.27 -2.63 10.59
N HIS A 10 -4.39 -1.53 9.84
CA HIS A 10 -3.25 -0.81 9.28
C HIS A 10 -2.48 -0.06 10.38
N ALA A 11 -3.20 0.59 11.31
CA ALA A 11 -2.57 1.28 12.43
C ALA A 11 -1.73 0.31 13.26
N GLU A 12 -2.28 -0.88 13.57
CA GLU A 12 -1.58 -1.94 14.29
C GLU A 12 -0.35 -2.43 13.53
N ALA A 13 -0.51 -2.79 12.24
CA ALA A 13 0.59 -3.31 11.44
C ALA A 13 1.74 -2.30 11.22
N LEU A 14 1.43 -1.01 11.24
CA LEU A 14 2.41 0.08 11.09
C LEU A 14 2.98 0.57 12.43
N GLY A 15 2.53 0.02 13.56
CA GLY A 15 2.94 0.49 14.89
C GLY A 15 2.50 1.92 15.21
N LEU A 16 1.39 2.37 14.62
CA LEU A 16 0.82 3.69 14.85
C LEU A 16 -0.05 3.69 16.11
N ALA A 17 0.01 4.78 16.87
CA ALA A 17 -0.94 4.99 17.95
C ALA A 17 -2.39 5.03 17.39
N PRO A 18 -3.40 4.56 18.15
CA PRO A 18 -4.79 4.61 17.73
C PRO A 18 -5.20 6.01 17.25
N ALA A 19 -5.91 6.08 16.13
CA ALA A 19 -6.36 7.32 15.49
C ALA A 19 -5.26 8.31 15.07
N ARG A 20 -3.97 7.94 15.16
CA ARG A 20 -2.87 8.77 14.65
C ARG A 20 -3.00 8.89 13.13
N PRO A 21 -3.13 10.11 12.59
CA PRO A 21 -3.21 10.27 11.14
C PRO A 21 -1.92 9.85 10.44
N THR A 22 -2.07 9.33 9.23
CA THR A 22 -1.00 9.06 8.29
C THR A 22 -1.46 9.33 6.86
N LEU A 23 -0.57 9.16 5.88
CA LEU A 23 -0.94 9.14 4.48
C LEU A 23 -1.73 7.89 4.17
N VAL A 24 -2.97 8.09 3.75
CA VAL A 24 -3.86 7.03 3.26
C VAL A 24 -4.16 7.26 1.79
N HIS A 25 -4.01 6.23 0.99
CA HIS A 25 -4.39 6.21 -0.40
C HIS A 25 -5.52 5.22 -0.60
N ARG A 26 -6.57 5.65 -1.29
CA ARG A 26 -7.69 4.82 -1.68
C ARG A 26 -7.72 4.78 -3.20
N TYR A 27 -7.73 3.57 -3.73
CA TYR A 27 -7.82 3.30 -5.15
C TYR A 27 -9.05 2.44 -5.39
N GLU A 28 -9.77 2.75 -6.46
CA GLU A 28 -10.90 1.96 -6.93
C GLU A 28 -10.82 1.89 -8.46
N SER A 29 -11.11 0.71 -9.01
CA SER A 29 -11.25 0.52 -10.45
C SER A 29 -12.19 -0.63 -10.74
N ALA A 30 -12.96 -0.52 -11.81
CA ALA A 30 -13.78 -1.60 -12.36
C ALA A 30 -13.66 -1.61 -13.90
N ALA A 31 -14.07 -2.71 -14.53
CA ALA A 31 -14.26 -2.75 -15.98
C ALA A 31 -15.43 -1.84 -16.41
N ALA A 32 -15.52 -1.53 -17.70
CA ALA A 32 -16.54 -0.63 -18.24
C ALA A 32 -17.99 -1.15 -18.03
N ASP A 33 -18.15 -2.46 -17.89
CA ASP A 33 -19.42 -3.13 -17.59
C ASP A 33 -19.72 -3.21 -16.08
N GLY A 34 -18.87 -2.62 -15.23
CA GLY A 34 -18.97 -2.64 -13.78
C GLY A 34 -18.44 -3.92 -13.13
N SER A 35 -17.96 -4.89 -13.90
CA SER A 35 -17.39 -6.13 -13.37
C SER A 35 -15.95 -5.97 -12.87
N GLY A 36 -15.52 -6.90 -12.02
CA GLY A 36 -14.13 -7.00 -11.61
C GLY A 36 -13.68 -5.80 -10.78
N LEU A 37 -14.52 -5.35 -9.84
CA LEU A 37 -14.18 -4.26 -8.94
C LEU A 37 -12.90 -4.60 -8.17
N ARG A 38 -12.00 -3.62 -8.11
CA ARG A 38 -10.75 -3.65 -7.36
C ARG A 38 -10.72 -2.43 -6.47
N THR A 39 -10.61 -2.65 -5.18
CA THR A 39 -10.41 -1.59 -4.20
C THR A 39 -9.09 -1.82 -3.50
N ALA A 40 -8.31 -0.76 -3.29
CA ALA A 40 -7.11 -0.84 -2.48
C ALA A 40 -7.03 0.32 -1.50
N VAL A 41 -6.61 0.01 -0.28
CA VAL A 41 -6.26 0.98 0.74
C VAL A 41 -4.79 0.79 1.05
N THR A 42 -3.99 1.85 0.89
CA THR A 42 -2.58 1.87 1.26
C THR A 42 -2.38 2.86 2.40
N SER A 43 -1.61 2.48 3.41
CA SER A 43 -1.22 3.36 4.52
C SER A 43 0.29 3.30 4.73
N PHE A 44 0.89 4.43 5.11
CA PHE A 44 2.33 4.56 5.31
C PHE A 44 2.68 4.73 6.79
N SER A 45 3.84 4.25 7.21
CA SER A 45 4.33 4.45 8.58
C SER A 45 4.85 5.86 8.79
N ALA A 46 5.03 6.26 10.06
CA ALA A 46 5.69 7.52 10.40
C ALA A 46 7.14 7.57 9.89
N VAL A 47 7.84 6.43 9.87
CA VAL A 47 9.20 6.30 9.30
C VAL A 47 9.17 6.64 7.82
N ALA A 48 8.29 6.00 7.04
CA ALA A 48 8.18 6.26 5.60
C ALA A 48 7.86 7.72 5.29
N VAL A 49 6.92 8.34 6.03
CA VAL A 49 6.56 9.76 5.81
C VAL A 49 7.66 10.72 6.23
N THR A 50 8.52 10.35 7.19
CA THR A 50 9.58 11.23 7.70
C THR A 50 10.86 11.11 6.88
N GLU A 51 11.25 9.90 6.48
CA GLU A 51 12.52 9.63 5.81
C GLU A 51 12.42 9.76 4.28
N VAL A 52 11.22 9.73 3.70
CA VAL A 52 11.00 9.87 2.25
C VAL A 52 10.40 11.23 1.94
N GLU A 53 11.22 12.15 1.42
CA GLU A 53 10.83 13.54 1.16
C GLU A 53 9.59 13.67 0.25
N GLU A 54 9.49 12.84 -0.79
CA GLU A 54 8.34 12.86 -1.69
C GLU A 54 7.04 12.45 -0.99
N LEU A 55 7.08 11.55 0.00
CA LEU A 55 5.91 11.22 0.84
C LEU A 55 5.62 12.36 1.82
N ALA A 56 6.63 12.94 2.45
CA ALA A 56 6.45 14.10 3.34
C ALA A 56 5.70 15.25 2.65
N ARG A 57 6.00 15.52 1.37
CA ARG A 57 5.29 16.55 0.59
C ARG A 57 3.80 16.26 0.39
N TYR A 58 3.39 14.99 0.38
CA TYR A 58 1.98 14.64 0.33
C TYR A 58 1.29 14.89 1.66
N ARG A 59 1.96 14.75 2.81
CA ARG A 59 1.35 15.06 4.12
C ARG A 59 0.77 16.47 4.13
N ASP A 60 1.54 17.42 3.61
CA ASP A 60 1.19 18.83 3.65
C ASP A 60 0.13 19.21 2.58
N ARG A 61 -0.20 18.30 1.64
CA ARG A 61 -1.11 18.52 0.51
C ARG A 61 -2.20 17.45 0.38
N ALA A 62 -2.36 16.58 1.37
CA ALA A 62 -3.28 15.44 1.31
C ALA A 62 -4.72 15.86 1.61
N ASP A 63 -5.27 16.73 0.77
CA ASP A 63 -6.65 17.20 0.79
C ASP A 63 -7.64 16.27 0.06
N GLY A 64 -7.15 15.19 -0.54
CA GLY A 64 -7.95 14.24 -1.30
C GLY A 64 -8.23 14.64 -2.76
N CYS A 65 -7.87 15.86 -3.19
CA CYS A 65 -8.20 16.39 -4.52
C CYS A 65 -7.18 16.05 -5.60
N ALA A 66 -5.91 15.85 -5.23
CA ALA A 66 -4.85 15.56 -6.19
C ALA A 66 -4.70 14.06 -6.49
N SER A 67 -4.56 13.72 -7.77
CA SER A 67 -4.12 12.38 -8.19
C SER A 67 -2.73 12.11 -7.62
N ALA A 68 -2.65 11.17 -6.68
CA ALA A 68 -1.39 10.85 -6.03
C ALA A 68 -0.55 9.93 -6.92
N GLN A 69 0.72 10.27 -7.11
CA GLN A 69 1.64 9.49 -7.94
C GLN A 69 2.28 8.34 -7.14
N LEU A 70 1.53 7.73 -6.22
CA LEU A 70 2.05 6.72 -5.30
C LEU A 70 2.52 5.43 -5.98
N ARG A 71 2.26 5.26 -7.28
CA ARG A 71 2.96 4.26 -8.11
C ARG A 71 4.48 4.37 -8.05
N ARG A 72 5.01 5.56 -7.69
CA ARG A 72 6.46 5.83 -7.54
C ARG A 72 6.96 5.69 -6.10
N ALA A 73 6.09 5.33 -5.14
CA ALA A 73 6.46 5.30 -3.72
C ALA A 73 7.67 4.40 -3.46
N TYR A 74 7.75 3.23 -4.10
CA TYR A 74 8.90 2.33 -3.95
C TYR A 74 10.19 2.89 -4.53
N ASP A 75 10.11 3.65 -5.62
CA ASP A 75 11.29 4.31 -6.19
C ASP A 75 11.79 5.42 -5.28
N TRP A 76 10.87 6.19 -4.68
CA TRP A 76 11.22 7.21 -3.69
C TRP A 76 11.83 6.61 -2.44
N MET A 77 11.27 5.52 -1.91
CA MET A 77 11.84 4.82 -0.76
C MET A 77 13.25 4.28 -1.06
N ARG A 78 13.47 3.67 -2.22
CA ARG A 78 14.81 3.22 -2.64
C ARG A 78 15.78 4.39 -2.79
N LYS A 79 15.33 5.49 -3.39
CA LYS A 79 16.12 6.72 -3.53
C LYS A 79 16.48 7.34 -2.17
N ALA A 80 15.62 7.16 -1.15
CA ALA A 80 15.90 7.53 0.23
C ALA A 80 16.87 6.57 0.95
N GLY A 81 17.39 5.53 0.27
CA GLY A 81 18.34 4.57 0.83
C GLY A 81 17.69 3.40 1.58
N LEU A 82 16.39 3.18 1.43
CA LEU A 82 15.68 2.06 2.05
C LEU A 82 15.77 0.81 1.15
N THR A 83 16.15 -0.32 1.74
CA THR A 83 16.08 -1.63 1.08
C THR A 83 14.71 -2.24 1.38
N LEU A 84 13.91 -2.51 0.35
CA LEU A 84 12.52 -2.92 0.52
C LEU A 84 12.36 -4.44 0.54
N HIS A 85 11.74 -4.94 1.62
CA HIS A 85 11.28 -6.31 1.73
C HIS A 85 9.75 -6.33 1.65
N HIS A 86 9.19 -7.02 0.66
CA HIS A 86 7.75 -7.15 0.51
C HIS A 86 7.28 -8.54 0.94
N ARG A 87 6.10 -8.59 1.55
CA ARG A 87 5.37 -9.83 1.83
C ARG A 87 3.92 -9.65 1.43
N ASP A 88 3.45 -10.52 0.56
CA ASP A 88 2.04 -10.58 0.17
C ASP A 88 1.38 -11.79 0.84
N ALA A 89 0.30 -11.54 1.57
CA ALA A 89 -0.60 -12.57 2.08
C ALA A 89 -1.88 -12.56 1.25
N ILE A 90 -2.19 -13.70 0.62
CA ILE A 90 -3.34 -13.85 -0.26
C ILE A 90 -4.38 -14.69 0.48
N THR A 91 -5.57 -14.13 0.67
CA THR A 91 -6.70 -14.79 1.33
C THR A 91 -7.88 -14.88 0.37
N ARG A 92 -8.40 -16.09 0.14
CA ARG A 92 -9.61 -16.29 -0.64
C ARG A 92 -10.83 -16.01 0.22
N LEU A 93 -11.73 -15.17 -0.29
CA LEU A 93 -13.05 -14.88 0.27
C LEU A 93 -14.13 -15.50 -0.64
N PRO A 94 -15.39 -15.62 -0.20
CA PRO A 94 -16.42 -16.30 -0.99
C PRO A 94 -16.63 -15.75 -2.42
N GLN A 95 -16.50 -14.44 -2.61
CA GLN A 95 -16.72 -13.74 -3.89
C GLN A 95 -15.55 -12.84 -4.29
N SER A 96 -14.44 -12.90 -3.56
CA SER A 96 -13.30 -12.02 -3.76
C SER A 96 -12.00 -12.65 -3.29
N VAL A 97 -10.89 -12.03 -3.65
CA VAL A 97 -9.58 -12.31 -3.06
C VAL A 97 -9.12 -11.04 -2.37
N ARG A 98 -8.64 -11.20 -1.14
CA ARG A 98 -7.91 -10.16 -0.42
C ARG A 98 -6.43 -10.42 -0.54
N VAL A 99 -5.66 -9.40 -0.91
CA VAL A 99 -4.20 -9.40 -0.85
C VAL A 99 -3.77 -8.35 0.15
N THR A 100 -3.09 -8.76 1.21
CA THR A 100 -2.46 -7.88 2.18
C THR A 100 -0.98 -7.84 1.89
N ARG A 101 -0.51 -6.71 1.34
CA ARG A 101 0.92 -6.43 1.15
C ARG A 101 1.46 -5.70 2.37
N ARG A 102 2.61 -6.15 2.88
CA ARG A 102 3.40 -5.43 3.88
C ARG A 102 4.80 -5.18 3.34
N VAL A 103 5.30 -3.96 3.55
CA VAL A 103 6.64 -3.55 3.15
C VAL A 103 7.42 -3.12 4.39
N HIS A 104 8.63 -3.67 4.54
CA HIS A 104 9.57 -3.33 5.60
C HIS A 104 10.91 -2.90 4.99
N ASP A 105 11.72 -2.18 5.77
CA ASP A 105 13.09 -1.82 5.39
C ASP A 105 14.14 -2.85 5.84
N GLN A 106 15.43 -2.55 5.61
CA GLN A 106 16.56 -3.39 6.03
C GLN A 106 16.67 -3.61 7.55
N TYR A 107 15.95 -2.82 8.35
CA TYR A 107 15.92 -2.90 9.81
C TYR A 107 14.62 -3.51 10.33
N ASP A 108 13.83 -4.13 9.44
CA ASP A 108 12.51 -4.71 9.75
C ASP A 108 11.49 -3.68 10.25
N ARG A 109 11.71 -2.37 9.98
CA ARG A 109 10.75 -1.32 10.33
C ARG A 109 9.62 -1.33 9.29
N PRO A 110 8.35 -1.33 9.70
CA PRO A 110 7.23 -1.26 8.75
C PRO A 110 7.26 0.09 8.02
N LEU A 111 7.06 0.06 6.71
CA LEU A 111 7.03 1.24 5.85
C LEU A 111 5.63 1.47 5.26
N GLU A 112 4.99 0.41 4.80
CA GLU A 112 3.73 0.48 4.07
C GLU A 112 2.92 -0.82 4.27
N ILE A 113 1.61 -0.66 4.35
CA ILE A 113 0.65 -1.76 4.24
C ILE A 113 -0.39 -1.39 3.19
N THR A 114 -0.69 -2.34 2.30
CA THR A 114 -1.79 -2.25 1.35
C THR A 114 -2.73 -3.43 1.55
N GLU A 115 -4.01 -3.13 1.68
CA GLU A 115 -5.09 -4.12 1.52
C GLU A 115 -5.74 -3.90 0.16
N LEU A 116 -5.63 -4.89 -0.73
CA LEU A 116 -6.28 -4.95 -2.03
C LEU A 116 -7.38 -6.00 -1.96
N VAL A 117 -8.60 -5.65 -2.35
CA VAL A 117 -9.71 -6.57 -2.55
C VAL A 117 -10.08 -6.57 -4.03
N VAL A 118 -10.12 -7.76 -4.62
CA VAL A 118 -10.51 -7.98 -6.03
C VAL A 118 -11.71 -8.90 -6.05
N GLU A 119 -12.78 -8.50 -6.74
CA GLU A 119 -13.90 -9.40 -7.01
C GLU A 119 -13.43 -10.61 -7.82
N ALA A 120 -13.66 -11.79 -7.28
CA ALA A 120 -13.20 -13.06 -7.81
C ALA A 120 -14.32 -13.71 -8.64
N GLN A 121 -14.74 -13.02 -9.70
CA GLN A 121 -15.34 -13.68 -10.87
C GLN A 121 -14.27 -14.09 -11.89
N GLN A 122 -13.00 -13.79 -11.62
CA GLN A 122 -11.87 -14.16 -12.46
C GLN A 122 -11.46 -15.63 -12.22
N ASP A 123 -11.22 -16.38 -13.30
CA ASP A 123 -10.91 -17.81 -13.27
C ASP A 123 -9.58 -18.16 -12.57
N ALA A 124 -8.65 -17.21 -12.43
CA ALA A 124 -7.35 -17.43 -11.80
C ALA A 124 -6.78 -16.18 -11.11
N LEU A 125 -6.10 -16.40 -9.97
CA LEU A 125 -5.19 -15.43 -9.37
C LEU A 125 -3.76 -15.75 -9.82
N VAL A 126 -3.15 -14.85 -10.58
CA VAL A 126 -1.79 -15.04 -11.12
C VAL A 126 -0.80 -14.24 -10.30
N TYR A 127 0.22 -14.92 -9.76
CA TYR A 127 1.38 -14.30 -9.12
C TYR A 127 2.60 -14.56 -9.99
N GLU A 128 3.21 -13.50 -10.51
CA GLU A 128 4.42 -13.56 -11.31
C GLU A 128 5.53 -12.77 -10.61
N PHE A 129 6.69 -13.39 -10.41
CA PHE A 129 7.86 -12.76 -9.82
C PHE A 129 9.10 -13.10 -10.63
N THR A 130 10.08 -12.20 -10.63
CA THR A 130 11.42 -12.44 -11.17
C THR A 130 12.40 -12.41 -10.01
N LEU A 131 13.12 -13.52 -9.78
CA LEU A 131 14.28 -13.50 -8.90
C LEU A 131 15.42 -12.75 -9.60
N PRO A 132 16.18 -11.87 -8.92
CA PRO A 132 17.42 -11.41 -9.49
C PRO A 132 18.30 -12.63 -9.78
N ALA A 133 18.90 -12.68 -10.97
CA ALA A 133 19.94 -13.66 -11.26
C ALA A 133 20.98 -13.55 -10.14
N ALA A 134 21.35 -14.67 -9.53
CA ALA A 134 22.42 -14.70 -8.55
C ALA A 134 23.67 -14.11 -9.21
N GLY A 135 24.09 -12.94 -8.72
CA GLY A 135 25.35 -12.30 -9.11
C GLY A 135 26.51 -12.92 -8.38
#